data_AF-A0A9E2YG19-F1
#
_entry.id   AF-A0A9E2YG19-F1
#
_cell.length_a   1.000
_cell.length_b   1.000
_cell.length_c   1.000
_cell.angle_alpha   90.00
_cell.angle_beta   90.00
_cell.angle_gamma   90.00
#
_symmetry.space_group_name_H-M   'P 1'
#
loop_
_entity.id
_entity.type
_entity.pdbx_description
1 polymer ?
#
loop_
_entity_poly.entity_id
_entity_poly.type
_entity_poly.pdbx_seq_one_letter_code
_entity_poly.pdbx_strand_id
1 'polypeptide(L)'
;MTRIVPSEAFAAVPLDDLGQGDRINLGVAAIIGRLPAVAEALGALNSALRTSGTLPPRLLELLRLRIAFFNQCRSCISVRYQSAIDDGLDEDAVCSLERPADAENLSAAERSALRFADLFATNHLAIDDAVYDELREHFGEDELVELGLHCAIALGVGRLSATWDVTDDLPEQNGSSEMLAPWSAGSVVASG
;
A
#
# COMPACT_ATOMS: atom_id res chain seq x y z
N MET A 1 -10.16 -17.88 -5.46
CA MET A 1 -9.03 -18.79 -5.76
C MET A 1 -8.14 -18.02 -6.70
N THR A 2 -6.87 -17.85 -6.35
CA THR A 2 -5.92 -17.02 -7.11
C THR A 2 -5.91 -17.36 -8.59
N ARG A 3 -5.93 -16.33 -9.45
CA ARG A 3 -6.02 -16.49 -10.91
C ARG A 3 -4.69 -16.87 -11.56
N ILE A 4 -3.57 -16.57 -10.91
CA ILE A 4 -2.23 -16.92 -11.38
C ILE A 4 -1.61 -17.89 -10.38
N VAL A 5 -1.16 -19.05 -10.87
CA VAL A 5 -0.45 -20.04 -10.06
C VAL A 5 0.88 -19.43 -9.58
N PRO A 6 1.16 -19.40 -8.27
CA PRO A 6 2.43 -18.87 -7.75
C PRO A 6 3.67 -19.61 -8.30
N SER A 7 4.85 -18.99 -8.17
CA SER A 7 6.12 -19.61 -8.52
C SER A 7 6.51 -20.70 -7.52
N GLU A 8 7.02 -21.82 -8.02
CA GLU A 8 7.54 -22.92 -7.18
C GLU A 8 8.77 -22.50 -6.36
N ALA A 9 9.48 -21.45 -6.78
CA ALA A 9 10.62 -20.91 -6.03
C ALA A 9 10.25 -20.48 -4.61
N PHE A 10 8.98 -20.09 -4.39
CA PHE A 10 8.46 -19.68 -3.09
C PHE A 10 7.79 -20.83 -2.33
N ALA A 11 7.54 -21.98 -2.97
CA ALA A 11 6.90 -23.14 -2.33
C ALA A 11 7.78 -23.78 -1.23
N ALA A 12 9.10 -23.50 -1.25
CA ALA A 12 10.04 -23.97 -0.25
C ALA A 12 10.22 -23.00 0.93
N VAL A 13 9.60 -21.81 0.91
CA VAL A 13 9.68 -20.85 2.02
C VAL A 13 8.85 -21.39 3.18
N PRO A 14 9.44 -21.69 4.36
CA PRO A 14 8.69 -22.13 5.52
C PRO A 14 7.70 -21.05 5.96
N LEU A 15 6.42 -21.39 6.07
CA LEU A 15 5.37 -20.46 6.47
C LEU A 15 5.14 -20.42 7.99
N ASP A 16 5.65 -21.41 8.71
CA ASP A 16 5.39 -21.63 10.14
C ASP A 16 5.96 -20.50 11.02
N ASP A 17 7.05 -19.87 10.56
CA ASP A 17 7.70 -18.75 11.25
C ASP A 17 7.20 -17.39 10.77
N LEU A 18 6.33 -17.34 9.75
CA LEU A 18 5.80 -16.10 9.19
C LEU A 18 4.49 -15.67 9.87
N GLY A 19 4.44 -14.41 10.28
CA GLY A 19 3.20 -13.76 10.71
C GLY A 19 2.18 -13.72 9.56
N GLN A 20 0.89 -13.61 9.89
CA GLN A 20 -0.18 -13.62 8.89
C GLN A 20 -0.02 -12.53 7.83
N GLY A 21 0.39 -11.31 8.21
CA GLY A 21 0.65 -10.23 7.26
C GLY A 21 1.79 -10.55 6.28
N ASP A 22 2.85 -11.21 6.75
CA ASP A 22 3.97 -11.62 5.91
C ASP A 22 3.57 -12.71 4.93
N ARG A 23 2.70 -13.65 5.33
CA ARG A 23 2.13 -14.66 4.43
C ARG A 23 1.26 -14.04 3.33
N ILE A 24 0.45 -13.03 3.66
CA ILE A 24 -0.33 -12.28 2.65
C ILE A 24 0.61 -11.62 1.63
N ASN A 25 1.66 -10.93 2.10
CA ASN A 25 2.64 -10.30 1.21
C ASN A 25 3.38 -11.33 0.34
N LEU A 26 3.72 -12.48 0.91
CA LEU A 26 4.35 -13.59 0.20
C LEU A 26 3.48 -14.09 -0.97
N GLY A 27 2.15 -14.12 -0.83
CA GLY A 27 1.24 -14.52 -1.91
C GLY A 27 1.38 -13.66 -3.17
N VAL A 28 1.46 -12.34 -3.01
CA VAL A 28 1.70 -11.41 -4.13
C VAL A 28 3.12 -11.59 -4.70
N ALA A 29 4.12 -11.65 -3.82
CA ALA A 29 5.52 -11.81 -4.23
C ALA A 29 5.75 -13.12 -5.00
N ALA A 30 5.10 -14.22 -4.60
CA ALA A 30 5.23 -15.52 -5.22
C ALA A 30 4.65 -15.54 -6.65
N ILE A 31 3.60 -14.76 -6.92
CA ILE A 31 3.05 -14.59 -8.28
C ILE A 31 4.04 -13.81 -9.17
N ILE A 32 4.56 -12.69 -8.69
CA ILE A 32 5.56 -11.88 -9.42
C ILE A 32 6.83 -12.70 -9.66
N GLY A 33 7.19 -13.54 -8.70
CA GLY A 33 8.31 -14.49 -8.72
C GLY A 33 8.30 -15.51 -9.85
N ARG A 34 7.22 -15.61 -10.64
CA ARG A 34 7.22 -16.36 -11.90
C ARG A 34 8.17 -15.74 -12.94
N LEU A 35 8.47 -14.46 -12.80
CA LEU A 35 9.47 -13.71 -13.56
C LEU A 35 10.58 -13.25 -12.61
N PRO A 36 11.56 -14.12 -12.27
CA PRO A 36 12.50 -13.86 -11.18
C PRO A 36 13.32 -12.58 -11.36
N ALA A 37 13.82 -12.30 -12.56
CA ALA A 37 14.56 -11.07 -12.84
C ALA A 37 13.70 -9.80 -12.70
N VAL A 38 12.39 -9.90 -12.98
CA VAL A 38 11.44 -8.78 -12.79
C VAL A 38 11.14 -8.61 -11.31
N ALA A 39 10.94 -9.70 -10.58
CA ALA A 39 10.73 -9.67 -9.13
C ALA A 39 11.92 -9.04 -8.40
N GLU A 40 13.15 -9.41 -8.80
CA GLU A 40 14.39 -8.83 -8.27
C GLU A 40 14.46 -7.32 -8.55
N ALA A 41 14.21 -6.89 -9.79
CA ALA A 41 14.23 -5.47 -10.15
C ALA A 41 13.17 -4.65 -9.39
N LEU A 42 11.96 -5.19 -9.22
CA LEU A 42 10.91 -4.54 -8.44
C LEU A 42 11.28 -4.48 -6.95
N GLY A 43 11.86 -5.54 -6.40
CA GLY A 43 12.38 -5.56 -5.04
C GLY A 43 13.48 -4.54 -4.82
N ALA A 44 14.42 -4.42 -5.78
CA ALA A 44 15.49 -3.44 -5.76
C ALA A 44 14.96 -2.00 -5.80
N LEU A 45 13.94 -1.72 -6.63
CA LEU A 45 13.29 -0.40 -6.67
C LEU A 45 12.63 -0.05 -5.33
N ASN A 46 11.87 -0.97 -4.75
CA ASN A 46 11.25 -0.76 -3.43
C ASN A 46 12.29 -0.58 -2.33
N SER A 47 13.38 -1.36 -2.37
CA SER A 47 14.48 -1.24 -1.43
C SER A 47 15.20 0.10 -1.58
N ALA A 48 15.40 0.59 -2.81
CA ALA A 48 15.99 1.89 -3.05
C ALA A 48 15.12 2.99 -2.43
N LEU A 49 13.82 3.02 -2.73
CA LEU A 49 12.89 3.99 -2.14
C LEU A 49 12.91 3.96 -0.61
N ARG A 50 12.87 2.78 0.02
CA ARG A 50 12.92 2.69 1.49
C ARG A 50 14.26 3.13 2.11
N THR A 51 15.37 2.99 1.39
CA THR A 51 16.71 3.26 1.95
C THR A 51 17.25 4.64 1.62
N SER A 52 16.84 5.22 0.50
CA SER A 52 17.21 6.58 0.09
C SER A 52 16.12 7.61 0.34
N GLY A 53 14.87 7.17 0.52
CA GLY A 53 13.74 8.03 0.78
C GLY A 53 13.78 8.68 2.15
N THR A 54 13.11 9.81 2.27
CA THR A 54 13.02 10.60 3.51
C THR A 54 11.59 10.71 4.03
N LEU A 55 10.59 10.22 3.29
CA LEU A 55 9.21 10.29 3.73
C LEU A 55 8.96 9.38 4.95
N PRO A 56 8.14 9.82 5.93
CA PRO A 56 7.82 9.02 7.11
C PRO A 56 7.12 7.71 6.73
N PRO A 57 7.50 6.56 7.34
CA PRO A 57 6.81 5.28 7.14
C PRO A 57 5.29 5.37 7.35
N ARG A 58 4.83 6.15 8.33
CA ARG A 58 3.41 6.39 8.57
C ARG A 58 2.73 7.01 7.34
N LEU A 59 3.32 8.05 6.76
CA LEU A 59 2.77 8.71 5.57
C LEU A 59 2.68 7.74 4.39
N LEU A 60 3.75 7.01 4.11
CA LEU A 60 3.77 6.02 3.03
C LEU A 60 2.66 4.97 3.22
N GLU A 61 2.42 4.55 4.45
CA GLU A 61 1.38 3.56 4.74
C GLU A 61 -0.04 4.12 4.58
N LEU A 62 -0.29 5.36 5.00
CA LEU A 62 -1.58 6.04 4.76
C LEU A 62 -1.88 6.14 3.27
N LEU A 63 -0.90 6.52 2.45
CA LEU A 63 -1.05 6.59 0.99
C LEU A 63 -1.31 5.22 0.39
N ARG A 64 -0.58 4.19 0.83
CA ARG A 64 -0.76 2.81 0.36
C ARG A 64 -2.15 2.28 0.68
N LEU A 65 -2.63 2.48 1.90
CA LEU A 65 -3.96 2.04 2.33
C LEU A 65 -5.07 2.76 1.57
N ARG A 66 -4.92 4.08 1.35
CA ARG A 66 -5.90 4.86 0.57
C ARG A 66 -5.96 4.41 -0.88
N ILE A 67 -4.81 4.17 -1.52
CA ILE A 67 -4.77 3.60 -2.88
C ILE A 67 -5.32 2.17 -2.92
N ALA A 68 -5.02 1.35 -1.90
CA ALA A 68 -5.52 -0.01 -1.79
C ALA A 68 -7.05 -0.07 -1.77
N PHE A 69 -7.70 0.90 -1.11
CA PHE A 69 -9.16 1.08 -1.16
C PHE A 69 -9.65 1.31 -2.60
N PHE A 70 -9.10 2.27 -3.36
CA PHE A 70 -9.55 2.48 -4.74
C PHE A 70 -9.27 1.31 -5.67
N ASN A 71 -8.18 0.57 -5.41
CA ASN A 71 -7.87 -0.65 -6.15
C ASN A 71 -8.73 -1.85 -5.74
N GLN A 72 -9.41 -1.79 -4.58
CA GLN A 72 -10.06 -2.94 -3.95
C GLN A 72 -9.10 -4.13 -3.81
N CYS A 73 -7.82 -3.85 -3.52
CA CYS A 73 -6.81 -4.88 -3.26
C CYS A 73 -6.98 -5.42 -1.84
N ARG A 74 -7.72 -6.52 -1.67
CA ARG A 74 -8.05 -7.09 -0.34
C ARG A 74 -6.82 -7.44 0.50
N SER A 75 -5.80 -8.05 -0.10
CA SER A 75 -4.52 -8.35 0.55
C SER A 75 -3.85 -7.07 1.04
N CYS A 76 -3.74 -6.07 0.17
CA CYS A 76 -3.19 -4.77 0.53
C CYS A 76 -3.98 -4.11 1.68
N ILE A 77 -5.31 -4.12 1.62
CA ILE A 77 -6.18 -3.51 2.64
C ILE A 77 -5.99 -4.17 4.02
N SER A 78 -5.73 -5.47 4.04
CA SER A 78 -5.65 -6.27 5.27
C SER A 78 -4.34 -6.08 6.04
N VAL A 79 -3.28 -5.58 5.40
CA VAL A 79 -1.94 -5.47 6.02
C VAL A 79 -1.72 -4.09 6.64
N ARG A 80 -0.98 -4.06 7.76
CA ARG A 80 -0.29 -2.89 8.33
C ARG A 80 1.20 -3.22 8.43
N TYR A 81 2.07 -2.32 8.00
CA TYR A 81 3.51 -2.52 8.16
C TYR A 81 3.99 -2.08 9.56
N GLN A 82 4.81 -2.90 10.21
CA GLN A 82 5.36 -2.64 11.53
C GLN A 82 6.10 -1.29 11.59
N SER A 83 6.87 -0.94 10.55
CA SER A 83 7.57 0.34 10.48
C SER A 83 6.64 1.56 10.55
N ALA A 84 5.42 1.46 10.03
CA ALA A 84 4.45 2.54 10.11
C ALA A 84 3.80 2.61 11.50
N ILE A 85 3.56 1.46 12.13
CA ILE A 85 3.07 1.38 13.52
C ILE A 85 4.11 1.98 14.48
N ASP A 86 5.38 1.64 14.28
CA ASP A 86 6.50 2.20 15.05
C ASP A 86 6.63 3.72 14.86
N ASP A 87 6.24 4.23 13.69
CA ASP A 87 6.14 5.66 13.34
C ASP A 87 4.77 6.28 13.72
N GLY A 88 4.02 5.63 14.62
CA GLY A 88 2.81 6.17 15.24
C GLY A 88 1.54 5.96 14.43
N LEU A 89 1.51 5.09 13.41
CA LEU A 89 0.25 4.66 12.79
C LEU A 89 -0.60 3.87 13.79
N ASP A 90 -1.85 4.29 13.96
CA ASP A 90 -2.89 3.59 14.71
C ASP A 90 -4.16 3.42 13.86
N GLU A 91 -5.09 2.60 14.34
CA GLU A 91 -6.34 2.37 13.60
C GLU A 91 -7.26 3.61 13.61
N ASP A 92 -7.08 4.58 14.51
CA ASP A 92 -7.78 5.87 14.46
C ASP A 92 -7.35 6.69 13.23
N ALA A 93 -6.05 6.69 12.89
CA ALA A 93 -5.55 7.29 11.65
C ALA A 93 -6.05 6.54 10.41
N VAL A 94 -6.17 5.20 10.48
CA VAL A 94 -6.74 4.40 9.38
C VAL A 94 -8.23 4.70 9.21
N CYS A 95 -8.99 4.85 10.29
CA CYS A 95 -10.40 5.27 10.26
C CYS A 95 -10.58 6.61 9.53
N SER A 96 -9.68 7.56 9.79
CA SER A 96 -9.67 8.87 9.14
C SER A 96 -9.50 8.81 7.62
N LEU A 97 -8.99 7.71 7.05
CA LEU A 97 -8.89 7.54 5.60
C LEU A 97 -10.26 7.44 4.91
N GLU A 98 -11.38 7.28 5.63
CA GLU A 98 -12.72 7.37 5.03
C GLU A 98 -12.97 8.78 4.45
N ARG A 99 -12.58 9.82 5.21
CA ARG A 99 -12.76 11.24 4.89
C ARG A 99 -11.52 12.04 5.30
N PRO A 100 -10.38 11.87 4.61
CA PRO A 100 -9.10 12.40 5.07
C PRO A 100 -9.06 13.93 5.17
N ALA A 101 -9.81 14.63 4.31
CA ALA A 101 -9.91 16.10 4.34
C ALA A 101 -10.50 16.65 5.66
N ASP A 102 -11.35 15.88 6.33
CA ASP A 102 -12.07 16.31 7.54
C ASP A 102 -11.38 15.83 8.83
N ALA A 103 -10.29 15.06 8.72
CA ALA A 103 -9.66 14.38 9.85
C ALA A 103 -8.69 15.28 10.63
N GLU A 104 -8.95 15.46 11.93
CA GLU A 104 -8.13 16.28 12.84
C GLU A 104 -6.81 15.61 13.24
N ASN A 105 -6.75 14.27 13.24
CA ASN A 105 -5.57 13.47 13.57
C ASN A 105 -4.60 13.26 12.39
N LEU A 106 -4.88 13.90 11.25
CA LEU A 106 -3.97 13.98 10.12
C LEU A 106 -3.33 15.38 10.08
N SER A 107 -2.06 15.46 9.74
CA SER A 107 -1.36 16.71 9.47
C SER A 107 -1.79 17.34 8.13
N ALA A 108 -1.45 18.61 7.93
CA ALA A 108 -1.67 19.27 6.63
C ALA A 108 -0.91 18.56 5.49
N ALA A 109 0.33 18.14 5.76
CA ALA A 109 1.15 17.37 4.83
C ALA A 109 0.50 16.03 4.44
N GLU A 110 0.01 15.26 5.42
CA GLU A 110 -0.69 13.99 5.15
C GLU A 110 -1.97 14.21 4.35
N ARG A 111 -2.77 15.23 4.67
CA ARG A 111 -4.00 15.54 3.91
C ARG A 111 -3.72 15.95 2.47
N SER A 112 -2.70 16.78 2.24
CA SER A 112 -2.28 17.19 0.90
C SER A 112 -1.78 15.99 0.08
N ALA A 113 -0.95 15.14 0.67
CA ALA A 113 -0.48 13.89 0.04
C ALA A 113 -1.63 12.91 -0.26
N LEU A 114 -2.60 12.76 0.64
CA LEU A 114 -3.79 11.92 0.44
C LEU A 114 -4.70 12.47 -0.65
N ARG A 115 -4.85 13.79 -0.77
CA ARG A 115 -5.55 14.44 -1.89
C ARG A 115 -4.89 14.09 -3.22
N PHE A 116 -3.56 14.13 -3.29
CA PHE A 116 -2.82 13.68 -4.46
C PHE A 116 -3.06 12.19 -4.75
N ALA A 117 -2.98 11.31 -3.74
CA ALA A 117 -3.19 9.87 -3.91
C ALA A 117 -4.62 9.53 -4.40
N ASP A 118 -5.64 10.24 -3.89
CA ASP A 118 -7.03 10.12 -4.34
C ASP A 118 -7.17 10.46 -5.82
N LEU A 119 -6.65 11.63 -6.23
CA LEU A 119 -6.66 12.05 -7.63
C LEU A 119 -5.86 11.07 -8.49
N PHE A 120 -4.69 10.64 -8.03
CA PHE A 120 -3.84 9.72 -8.78
C PHE A 120 -4.53 8.37 -9.03
N ALA A 121 -5.27 7.87 -8.05
CA ALA A 121 -6.01 6.61 -8.16
C ALA A 121 -7.28 6.72 -9.03
N THR A 122 -7.93 7.89 -9.06
CA THR A 122 -9.28 8.08 -9.63
C THR A 122 -9.33 8.93 -10.90
N ASN A 123 -8.59 10.04 -10.95
CA ASN A 123 -8.56 10.99 -12.06
C ASN A 123 -7.23 11.77 -12.10
N HIS A 124 -6.15 11.09 -12.46
CA HIS A 124 -4.81 11.68 -12.53
C HIS A 124 -4.69 12.86 -13.52
N LEU A 125 -5.62 12.99 -14.47
CA LEU A 125 -5.67 14.13 -15.41
C LEU A 125 -6.15 15.44 -14.75
N ALA A 126 -6.73 15.36 -13.55
CA ALA A 126 -7.08 16.53 -12.73
C ALA A 126 -5.95 16.97 -11.79
N ILE A 127 -4.77 16.32 -11.86
CA ILE A 127 -3.59 16.77 -11.12
C ILE A 127 -2.92 17.86 -11.97
N ASP A 128 -3.10 19.10 -11.53
CA ASP A 128 -2.57 20.30 -12.18
C ASP A 128 -1.49 20.98 -11.32
N ASP A 129 -1.00 22.14 -11.77
CA ASP A 129 0.02 22.92 -11.07
C ASP A 129 -0.42 23.29 -9.65
N ALA A 130 -1.72 23.56 -9.44
CA ALA A 130 -2.24 23.91 -8.11
C ALA A 130 -2.14 22.74 -7.12
N VAL A 131 -2.31 21.50 -7.57
CA VAL A 131 -2.10 20.30 -6.72
C VAL A 131 -0.62 20.18 -6.33
N TYR A 132 0.30 20.40 -7.27
CA TYR A 132 1.74 20.35 -6.96
C TYR A 132 2.21 21.53 -6.11
N ASP A 133 1.64 22.72 -6.29
CA ASP A 133 1.96 23.88 -5.47
C ASP A 133 1.52 23.67 -4.01
N GLU A 134 0.35 23.06 -3.78
CA GLU A 134 -0.09 22.65 -2.43
C GLU A 134 0.86 21.60 -1.81
N LEU A 135 1.32 20.61 -2.59
CA LEU A 135 2.29 19.64 -2.08
C LEU A 135 3.63 20.29 -1.72
N ARG A 136 4.08 21.29 -2.49
CA ARG A 136 5.33 22.03 -2.24
C ARG A 136 5.31 22.88 -0.96
N GLU A 137 4.15 23.14 -0.38
CA GLU A 137 4.07 23.74 0.95
C GLU A 137 4.61 22.81 2.05
N HIS A 138 4.74 21.51 1.76
CA HIS A 138 5.06 20.47 2.73
C HIS A 138 6.24 19.58 2.35
N PHE A 139 6.50 19.39 1.05
CA PHE A 139 7.48 18.42 0.53
C PHE A 139 8.49 19.08 -0.41
N GLY A 140 9.75 18.66 -0.31
CA GLY A 140 10.81 19.02 -1.25
C GLY A 140 10.73 18.24 -2.57
N GLU A 141 11.48 18.65 -3.59
CA GLU A 141 11.42 18.03 -4.93
C GLU A 141 11.76 16.53 -4.92
N ASP A 142 12.76 16.11 -4.13
CA ASP A 142 13.11 14.69 -3.99
C ASP A 142 11.98 13.88 -3.31
N GLU A 143 11.32 14.46 -2.31
CA GLU A 143 10.18 13.87 -1.62
C GLU A 143 8.95 13.76 -2.53
N LEU A 144 8.74 14.72 -3.44
CA LEU A 144 7.66 14.65 -4.43
C LEU A 144 7.87 13.49 -5.41
N VAL A 145 9.12 13.23 -5.82
CA VAL A 145 9.47 12.08 -6.65
C VAL A 145 9.24 10.77 -5.89
N GLU A 146 9.68 10.71 -4.63
CA GLU A 146 9.47 9.55 -3.76
C GLU A 146 7.98 9.25 -3.57
N LEU A 147 7.18 10.26 -3.21
CA LEU A 147 5.73 10.18 -3.02
C LEU A 147 5.04 9.67 -4.28
N GLY A 148 5.38 10.26 -5.44
CA GLY A 148 4.82 9.86 -6.73
C GLY A 148 5.15 8.42 -7.11
N LEU A 149 6.41 7.99 -6.92
CA LEU A 149 6.83 6.62 -7.21
C LEU A 149 6.19 5.60 -6.26
N HIS A 150 6.09 5.92 -4.97
CA HIS A 150 5.38 5.08 -4.01
C HIS A 150 3.91 4.89 -4.40
N CYS A 151 3.22 5.98 -4.74
CA CYS A 151 1.85 5.94 -5.25
C CYS A 151 1.73 5.12 -6.55
N ALA A 152 2.67 5.28 -7.49
CA ALA A 152 2.68 4.53 -8.75
C ALA A 152 2.83 3.02 -8.52
N ILE A 153 3.74 2.59 -7.64
CA ILE A 153 3.93 1.18 -7.28
C ILE A 153 2.69 0.64 -6.59
N ALA A 154 2.18 1.34 -5.57
CA ALA A 154 0.99 0.94 -4.83
C ALA A 154 -0.23 0.81 -5.76
N LEU A 155 -0.39 1.75 -6.70
CA LEU A 155 -1.48 1.74 -7.67
C LEU A 155 -1.34 0.56 -8.64
N GLY A 156 -0.21 0.45 -9.32
CA GLY A 156 0.02 -0.56 -10.36
C GLY A 156 0.00 -1.98 -9.81
N VAL A 157 0.80 -2.25 -8.78
CA VAL A 157 0.91 -3.58 -8.16
C VAL A 157 -0.37 -3.93 -7.41
N GLY A 158 -0.98 -2.98 -6.70
CA GLY A 158 -2.25 -3.22 -6.00
C GLY A 158 -3.39 -3.56 -6.96
N ARG A 159 -3.49 -2.85 -8.09
CA ARG A 159 -4.52 -3.12 -9.12
C ARG A 159 -4.30 -4.48 -9.77
N LEU A 160 -3.06 -4.85 -10.07
CA LEU A 160 -2.72 -6.19 -10.55
C LEU A 160 -3.09 -7.27 -9.52
N SER A 161 -2.72 -7.07 -8.26
CA SER A 161 -3.00 -8.02 -7.17
C SER A 161 -4.50 -8.25 -6.99
N ALA A 162 -5.33 -7.20 -7.12
CA ALA A 162 -6.78 -7.33 -7.14
C ALA A 162 -7.26 -8.17 -8.35
N THR A 163 -6.71 -7.94 -9.55
CA THR A 163 -7.04 -8.76 -10.73
C THR A 163 -6.53 -10.20 -10.64
N TRP A 164 -5.57 -10.50 -9.77
CA TRP A 164 -5.10 -11.87 -9.54
C TRP A 164 -5.90 -12.61 -8.46
N ASP A 165 -6.86 -11.95 -7.80
CA ASP A 165 -7.66 -12.54 -6.71
C ASP A 165 -6.78 -13.12 -5.59
N VAL A 166 -5.75 -12.36 -5.16
CA VAL A 166 -4.87 -12.77 -4.05
C VAL A 166 -5.61 -12.65 -2.73
N THR A 167 -6.29 -13.74 -2.37
CA THR A 167 -7.15 -13.83 -1.18
C THR A 167 -6.72 -14.90 -0.19
N ASP A 168 -5.59 -15.56 -0.44
CA ASP A 168 -5.03 -16.54 0.47
C ASP A 168 -4.53 -15.84 1.74
N ASP A 169 -4.69 -16.50 2.90
CA ASP A 169 -4.30 -16.00 4.24
C ASP A 169 -4.96 -14.69 4.71
N LEU A 170 -5.98 -14.16 4.00
CA LEU A 170 -6.73 -13.00 4.48
C LEU A 170 -7.42 -13.28 5.82
N PRO A 171 -7.59 -12.27 6.68
CA PRO A 171 -8.47 -12.37 7.85
C PRO A 171 -9.87 -12.84 7.43
N GLU A 172 -10.47 -13.76 8.19
CA GLU A 172 -11.77 -14.39 7.84
C GLU A 172 -12.86 -13.36 7.51
N GLN A 173 -12.89 -12.26 8.27
CA GLN A 173 -13.81 -11.14 8.11
C GLN A 173 -13.66 -10.35 6.79
N ASN A 174 -12.56 -10.52 6.05
CA ASN A 174 -12.27 -9.77 4.82
C ASN A 174 -12.65 -10.53 3.54
N GLY A 175 -13.05 -11.80 3.65
CA GLY A 175 -13.33 -12.67 2.49
C GLY A 175 -14.69 -12.46 1.81
N SER A 176 -15.66 -11.84 2.47
CA SER A 176 -17.07 -11.84 2.03
C SER A 176 -17.67 -10.48 1.62
N SER A 177 -17.01 -9.36 1.91
CA SER A 177 -17.58 -8.03 1.62
C SER A 177 -17.56 -7.70 0.12
N GLU A 178 -18.61 -7.07 -0.42
CA GLU A 178 -18.68 -6.63 -1.83
C GLU A 178 -17.67 -5.51 -2.13
N MET A 179 -17.47 -4.60 -1.17
CA MET A 179 -16.44 -3.58 -1.16
C MET A 179 -15.72 -3.61 0.19
N LEU A 180 -14.40 -3.65 0.19
CA LEU A 180 -13.58 -3.68 1.41
C LEU A 180 -12.88 -2.33 1.58
N ALA A 181 -12.87 -1.83 2.81
CA ALA A 181 -12.19 -0.58 3.16
C ALA A 181 -11.21 -0.79 4.33
N PRO A 182 -10.05 -0.12 4.35
CA PRO A 182 -9.08 -0.22 5.44
C PRO A 182 -9.65 0.05 6.83
N TRP A 183 -10.58 0.98 6.95
CA TRP A 183 -11.22 1.40 8.20
C TRP A 183 -12.34 0.48 8.70
N SER A 184 -12.72 -0.54 7.92
CA SER A 184 -13.72 -1.53 8.31
C SER A 184 -13.23 -2.98 8.20
N ALA A 185 -12.01 -3.17 7.72
CA ALA A 185 -11.40 -4.48 7.51
C ALA A 185 -10.67 -4.96 8.76
N GLY A 186 -10.59 -6.27 8.93
CA GLY A 186 -9.59 -6.86 9.81
C GLY A 186 -8.20 -6.49 9.36
N SER A 187 -7.35 -6.04 10.29
CA SER A 187 -5.94 -5.77 10.02
C SER A 187 -5.03 -6.84 10.62
N VAL A 188 -3.92 -7.09 9.94
CA VAL A 188 -2.81 -7.93 10.39
C VAL A 188 -1.50 -7.20 10.18
N VAL A 189 -0.53 -7.47 11.04
CA VAL A 189 0.79 -6.83 10.96
C VAL A 189 1.72 -7.65 10.08
N ALA A 190 2.42 -6.98 9.17
CA ALA A 190 3.55 -7.49 8.42
C ALA A 190 4.84 -6.85 8.97
N SER A 191 5.89 -7.65 9.09
CA SER A 191 7.18 -7.21 9.62
C SER A 191 7.89 -6.21 8.71
N GLY A 192 7.68 -6.33 7.39
CA GLY A 192 8.20 -5.41 6.37
C GLY A 192 9.52 -5.84 5.75
#